data_AF-A0A1D3L3J3-F1
#
_entry.id   AF-A0A1D3L3J3-F1
#
_cell.length_a   1.000
_cell.length_b   1.000
_cell.length_c   1.000
_cell.angle_alpha   90.00
_cell.angle_beta   90.00
_cell.angle_gamma   90.00
#
_symmetry.space_group_name_H-M   'P 1'
#
loop_
_entity.id
_entity.type
_entity.pdbx_description
1 polymer ?
#
loop_
_entity_poly.entity_id
_entity_poly.type
_entity_poly.pdbx_seq_one_letter_code
_entity_poly.pdbx_strand_id
1 'polypeptide(L)'
;MKNRYSILLGMGIVLGISIPLDTFLWYNSALLTDLFIVSLLMGGFVSTFTSPGTKARVGLISGLGVSFILTAYTLMNSAAVPVSLGILMSSLILPGVIMCIGGYIAKLMKMEMSHAH
;
A
#
# COMPACT_ATOMS: atom_id res chain seq x y z
N MET A 1 17.98 -1.08 10.77
CA MET A 1 16.86 -1.58 11.60
C MET A 1 15.63 -0.67 11.50
N LYS A 2 15.69 0.62 11.86
CA LYS A 2 14.51 1.52 11.91
C LYS A 2 13.66 1.59 10.62
N ASN A 3 14.27 1.73 9.44
CA ASN A 3 13.50 1.74 8.17
C ASN A 3 12.77 0.43 7.89
N ARG A 4 13.28 -0.72 8.36
CA ARG A 4 12.64 -2.02 8.12
C ARG A 4 11.29 -2.12 8.84
N TYR A 5 11.21 -1.59 10.07
CA TYR A 5 9.96 -1.53 10.81
C TYR A 5 8.93 -0.65 10.12
N SER A 6 9.33 0.53 9.61
CA SER A 6 8.40 1.41 8.90
C SER A 6 7.85 0.79 7.61
N ILE A 7 8.67 0.04 6.87
CA ILE A 7 8.24 -0.75 5.69
C ILE A 7 7.20 -1.79 6.11
N LEU A 8 7.51 -2.57 7.16
CA LEU A 8 6.64 -3.62 7.69
C LEU A 8 5.31 -3.06 8.19
N LEU A 9 5.34 -1.88 8.83
CA LEU A 9 4.18 -1.19 9.36
C LEU A 9 3.25 -0.72 8.23
N GLY A 10 3.82 -0.14 7.16
CA GLY A 10 3.05 0.20 5.96
C GLY A 10 2.39 -1.01 5.31
N MET A 11 3.13 -2.12 5.18
CA MET A 11 2.59 -3.36 4.63
C MET A 11 1.48 -3.92 5.53
N GLY A 12 1.70 -3.93 6.84
CA GLY A 12 0.75 -4.42 7.83
C GLY A 12 -0.55 -3.62 7.87
N ILE A 13 -0.50 -2.29 7.75
CA ILE A 13 -1.69 -1.45 7.67
C ILE A 13 -2.51 -1.78 6.42
N VAL A 14 -1.85 -1.85 5.26
CA VAL A 14 -2.57 -2.11 4.01
C VAL A 14 -3.21 -3.49 4.06
N LEU A 15 -2.45 -4.54 4.37
CA LEU A 15 -2.97 -5.90 4.41
C LEU A 15 -4.01 -6.11 5.51
N GLY A 16 -3.78 -5.54 6.69
CA GLY A 16 -4.69 -5.63 7.83
C GLY A 16 -6.03 -4.94 7.61
N ILE A 17 -6.09 -3.94 6.72
CA ILE A 17 -7.34 -3.28 6.32
C ILE A 17 -7.95 -3.98 5.10
N SER A 18 -7.14 -4.32 4.09
CA SER A 18 -7.62 -4.85 2.82
C SER A 18 -8.22 -6.26 2.92
N ILE A 19 -7.67 -7.14 3.77
CA ILE A 19 -8.20 -8.51 3.91
C ILE A 19 -9.62 -8.52 4.50
N PRO A 20 -9.91 -7.83 5.64
CA PRO A 20 -11.28 -7.75 6.16
C PRO A 20 -12.24 -7.07 5.19
N LEU A 21 -11.81 -5.98 4.52
CA LEU A 21 -12.66 -5.28 3.54
C LEU A 21 -13.08 -6.21 2.41
N ASP A 22 -12.17 -7.04 1.92
CA ASP A 22 -12.49 -8.05 0.91
C ASP A 22 -13.51 -9.07 1.43
N THR A 23 -13.42 -9.45 2.71
CA THR A 23 -14.37 -10.41 3.30
C THR A 23 -15.78 -9.85 3.48
N PHE A 24 -15.91 -8.58 3.89
CA PHE A 24 -17.20 -7.96 4.22
C PHE A 24 -17.89 -7.27 3.04
N LEU A 25 -17.14 -6.80 2.05
CA LEU A 25 -17.64 -5.92 0.98
C LEU A 25 -17.45 -6.51 -0.42
N TRP A 26 -17.20 -7.81 -0.54
CA TRP A 26 -16.97 -8.50 -1.82
C TRP A 26 -18.06 -8.27 -2.87
N TYR A 27 -19.29 -7.95 -2.48
CA TYR A 27 -20.42 -7.66 -3.37
C TYR A 27 -20.39 -6.25 -3.99
N ASN A 28 -19.58 -5.32 -3.46
CA ASN A 28 -19.48 -3.95 -3.94
C ASN A 28 -18.04 -3.63 -4.38
N SER A 29 -17.72 -4.04 -5.61
CA SER A 29 -16.37 -3.92 -6.19
C SER A 29 -15.88 -2.48 -6.32
N ALA A 30 -16.77 -1.52 -6.56
CA ALA A 30 -16.41 -0.10 -6.66
C ALA A 30 -15.93 0.45 -5.32
N LEU A 31 -16.73 0.24 -4.27
CA LEU A 31 -16.38 0.66 -2.91
C LEU A 31 -15.10 -0.03 -2.41
N LEU A 32 -14.93 -1.32 -2.71
CA LEU A 32 -13.75 -2.10 -2.31
C LEU A 32 -12.48 -1.55 -2.98
N THR A 33 -12.57 -1.16 -4.26
CA THR A 33 -11.46 -0.52 -5.00
C THR A 33 -11.09 0.83 -4.39
N ASP A 34 -12.08 1.68 -4.10
CA ASP A 34 -11.84 3.00 -3.50
C ASP A 34 -11.18 2.88 -2.13
N LEU A 35 -11.69 2.00 -1.27
CA LEU A 35 -11.13 1.75 0.06
C LEU A 35 -9.72 1.13 -0.01
N PHE A 36 -9.47 0.30 -1.02
CA PHE A 36 -8.14 -0.24 -1.29
C PHE A 36 -7.14 0.85 -1.70
N ILE A 37 -7.55 1.80 -2.55
CA ILE A 37 -6.71 2.94 -2.93
C ILE A 37 -6.42 3.82 -1.70
N VAL A 38 -7.42 4.08 -0.87
CA VAL A 38 -7.26 4.85 0.38
C VAL A 38 -6.30 4.13 1.35
N SER A 39 -6.43 2.81 1.50
CA SER A 39 -5.54 2.03 2.38
C SER A 39 -4.10 2.09 1.90
N LEU A 40 -3.86 2.01 0.58
CA LEU A 40 -2.53 2.17 -0.02
C LEU A 40 -1.95 3.56 0.24
N LEU A 41 -2.72 4.63 0.01
CA LEU A 41 -2.26 6.00 0.31
C LEU A 41 -1.86 6.14 1.79
N MET A 42 -2.71 5.64 2.69
CA MET A 42 -2.47 5.65 4.13
C MET A 42 -1.22 4.86 4.52
N GLY A 43 -1.04 3.64 3.98
CA GLY A 43 0.13 2.81 4.25
C GLY A 43 1.42 3.44 3.73
N GLY A 44 1.39 4.07 2.55
CA GLY A 44 2.51 4.81 1.99
C GLY A 44 2.90 6.02 2.83
N PHE A 45 1.89 6.74 3.31
CA PHE A 45 2.05 7.88 4.21
C PHE A 45 2.70 7.44 5.53
N VAL A 46 2.11 6.47 6.23
CA VAL A 46 2.58 6.03 7.56
C VAL A 46 3.97 5.42 7.49
N SER A 47 4.26 4.57 6.49
CA SER A 47 5.59 3.98 6.31
C SER A 47 6.66 5.03 6.07
N THR A 48 6.36 6.09 5.33
CA THR A 48 7.33 7.14 5.05
C THR A 48 7.49 8.10 6.23
N PHE A 49 6.38 8.48 6.88
CA PHE A 49 6.37 9.42 8.01
C PHE A 49 7.14 8.88 9.22
N THR A 50 6.95 7.59 9.52
CA THR A 50 7.63 6.87 10.62
C THR A 50 9.07 6.49 10.29
N SER A 51 9.51 6.67 9.04
CA SER A 51 10.89 6.33 8.64
C SER A 51 11.90 7.42 9.04
N PRO A 52 13.08 7.05 9.55
CA PRO A 52 14.18 8.00 9.71
C PRO A 52 14.64 8.55 8.36
N GLY A 53 14.59 9.87 8.23
CA GLY A 53 14.93 10.60 7.00
C GLY A 53 13.79 10.71 5.98
N THR A 54 12.58 10.25 6.31
CA THR A 54 11.34 10.56 5.56
C THR A 54 11.46 10.29 4.06
N LYS A 55 12.04 9.15 3.72
CA LYS A 55 12.38 8.82 2.33
C LYS A 55 11.17 8.19 1.65
N ALA A 56 10.61 8.84 0.62
CA ALA A 56 9.49 8.29 -0.16
C ALA A 56 9.76 6.88 -0.73
N ARG A 57 11.04 6.52 -0.94
CA ARG A 57 11.48 5.17 -1.29
C ARG A 57 11.00 4.10 -0.29
N VAL A 58 10.79 4.44 0.98
CA VAL A 58 10.26 3.53 2.01
C VAL A 58 8.83 3.14 1.68
N GLY A 59 7.97 4.10 1.31
CA GLY A 59 6.62 3.84 0.82
C GLY A 59 6.60 2.99 -0.44
N LEU A 60 7.50 3.25 -1.40
CA LEU A 60 7.62 2.44 -2.62
C LEU A 60 8.01 0.98 -2.32
N ILE A 61 9.00 0.75 -1.45
CA ILE A 61 9.42 -0.62 -1.06
C ILE A 61 8.29 -1.33 -0.30
N SER A 62 7.57 -0.61 0.57
CA SER A 62 6.40 -1.14 1.26
C SER A 62 5.32 -1.56 0.28
N GLY A 63 5.02 -0.74 -0.74
CA GLY A 63 4.06 -1.07 -1.78
C GLY A 63 4.47 -2.21 -2.69
N LEU A 64 5.76 -2.38 -2.99
CA LEU A 64 6.25 -3.59 -3.67
C LEU A 64 6.03 -4.85 -2.82
N GLY A 65 6.23 -4.76 -1.50
CA GLY A 65 5.94 -5.85 -0.57
C GLY A 65 4.45 -6.22 -0.54
N VAL A 66 3.57 -5.21 -0.46
CA VAL A 66 2.11 -5.42 -0.56
C VAL A 66 1.75 -6.07 -1.89
N SER A 67 2.31 -5.58 -3.00
CA SER A 67 2.07 -6.09 -4.35
C SER A 67 2.39 -7.57 -4.48
N PHE A 68 3.51 -8.00 -3.89
CA PHE A 68 3.93 -9.40 -3.92
C PHE A 68 2.95 -10.31 -3.17
N ILE A 69 2.51 -9.86 -1.98
CA ILE A 69 1.55 -10.60 -1.16
C ILE A 69 0.17 -10.64 -1.84
N LEU A 70 -0.27 -9.52 -2.41
CA LEU A 70 -1.54 -9.43 -3.12
C LEU A 70 -1.54 -10.35 -4.36
N THR A 71 -0.45 -10.36 -5.11
CA THR A 71 -0.29 -11.24 -6.28
C THR A 71 -0.34 -12.71 -5.89
N ALA A 72 0.33 -13.10 -4.80
CA ALA A 72 0.24 -14.45 -4.26
C ALA A 72 -1.19 -14.79 -3.82
N TYR A 73 -1.88 -13.86 -3.15
CA TYR A 73 -3.27 -14.03 -2.74
C TYR A 73 -4.22 -14.21 -3.93
N THR A 74 -4.08 -13.41 -4.99
CA THR A 74 -4.88 -13.52 -6.22
C THR A 74 -4.61 -14.85 -6.94
N LEU A 75 -3.37 -15.33 -6.97
CA LEU A 75 -3.00 -16.62 -7.54
C LEU A 75 -3.57 -17.80 -6.74
N MET A 76 -3.62 -17.71 -5.41
CA MET A 76 -4.25 -18.75 -4.57
C MET A 76 -5.77 -18.79 -4.75
N ASN A 77 -6.41 -17.64 -5.01
CA ASN A 77 -7.83 -17.54 -5.27
C ASN A 77 -8.23 -17.67 -6.75
N SER A 78 -7.27 -17.95 -7.65
CA SER A 78 -7.51 -18.02 -9.10
C SER A 78 -8.40 -19.18 -9.54
N ALA A 79 -8.71 -20.11 -8.64
CA ALA A 79 -9.70 -21.15 -8.87
C ALA A 79 -11.13 -20.60 -9.04
N ALA A 80 -11.40 -19.39 -8.52
CA ALA A 80 -12.72 -18.76 -8.55
C ALA A 80 -12.86 -17.68 -9.66
N VAL A 81 -11.77 -17.08 -10.12
CA VAL A 81 -11.79 -15.99 -11.11
C VAL A 81 -10.61 -16.14 -12.09
N PRO A 82 -10.84 -16.17 -13.42
CA PRO A 82 -9.75 -16.24 -14.40
C PRO A 82 -8.89 -14.99 -14.32
N VAL A 83 -7.62 -15.17 -13.92
CA VAL A 83 -6.66 -14.09 -13.78
C VAL A 83 -5.98 -13.83 -15.13
N SER A 84 -6.19 -12.64 -15.69
CA SER A 84 -5.50 -12.22 -16.91
C SER A 84 -4.10 -11.67 -16.58
N LEU A 85 -3.18 -11.76 -17.55
CA LEU A 85 -1.83 -11.20 -17.44
C LEU A 85 -1.86 -9.69 -17.10
N GLY A 86 -2.83 -8.95 -17.65
CA GLY A 86 -3.02 -7.53 -17.38
C GLY A 86 -3.35 -7.24 -15.91
N ILE A 87 -4.23 -8.06 -15.30
CA ILE A 87 -4.58 -7.94 -13.87
C ILE A 87 -3.34 -8.19 -13.01
N LEU A 88 -2.57 -9.23 -13.32
CA LEU A 88 -1.35 -9.60 -12.61
C LEU A 88 -0.25 -8.53 -12.68
N MET A 89 -0.06 -7.92 -13.87
CA MET A 89 0.89 -6.83 -14.03
C MET A 89 0.44 -5.56 -13.31
N SER A 90 -0.87 -5.28 -13.32
CA SER A 90 -1.44 -4.12 -12.63
C SER A 90 -1.32 -4.25 -11.10
N SER A 91 -1.58 -5.44 -10.54
CA SER A 91 -1.43 -5.71 -9.10
C SER A 91 0.02 -5.64 -8.63
N LEU A 92 0.99 -5.76 -9.54
CA LEU A 92 2.41 -5.67 -9.23
C LEU A 92 2.94 -4.24 -9.15
N ILE A 93 2.35 -3.31 -9.91
CA ILE A 93 2.85 -1.95 -10.11
C ILE A 93 2.03 -0.92 -9.34
N LEU A 94 0.70 -0.99 -9.43
CA LEU A 94 -0.19 0.04 -8.85
C LEU A 94 0.00 0.24 -7.35
N PRO A 95 0.09 -0.81 -6.50
CA PRO A 95 0.25 -0.61 -5.06
C PRO A 95 1.55 0.13 -4.72
N GLY A 96 2.65 -0.19 -5.42
CA GLY A 96 3.93 0.51 -5.31
C GLY A 96 3.84 1.99 -5.65
N VAL A 97 3.16 2.33 -6.76
CA VAL A 97 2.99 3.71 -7.21
C VAL A 97 2.12 4.50 -6.23
N ILE A 98 0.97 3.96 -5.82
CA ILE A 98 0.03 4.66 -4.92
C ILE A 98 0.68 4.88 -3.54
N MET A 99 1.37 3.88 -3.00
CA MET A 99 2.09 4.04 -1.73
C MET A 99 3.25 5.03 -1.84
N CYS A 100 3.90 5.14 -3.01
CA CYS A 100 4.91 6.17 -3.24
C CYS A 100 4.30 7.58 -3.20
N ILE A 101 3.11 7.78 -3.77
CA ILE A 101 2.37 9.04 -3.71
C ILE A 101 2.04 9.39 -2.25
N GLY A 102 1.48 8.45 -1.49
CA GLY A 102 1.23 8.66 -0.05
C GLY A 102 2.50 9.01 0.73
N GLY A 103 3.61 8.36 0.40
CA GLY A 103 4.92 8.65 0.97
C GLY A 103 5.48 10.02 0.60
N TYR A 104 5.22 10.50 -0.62
CA TYR A 104 5.59 11.84 -1.03
C TYR A 104 4.82 12.91 -0.25
N ILE A 105 3.52 12.71 -0.02
CA ILE A 105 2.69 13.58 0.81
C ILE A 105 3.24 13.64 2.24
N ALA A 106 3.59 12.48 2.84
CA ALA A 106 4.20 12.43 4.16
C ALA A 106 5.51 13.22 4.25
N LYS A 107 6.31 13.20 3.17
CA LYS A 107 7.56 13.95 3.09
C LYS A 107 7.31 15.47 3.08
N LEU A 108 6.36 15.93 2.27
CA LEU A 108 5.98 17.34 2.22
C LEU A 108 5.49 17.84 3.59
N MET A 109 4.55 17.11 4.22
CA MET A 109 4.02 17.51 5.52
C MET A 109 5.10 17.63 6.60
N LYS A 110 6.08 16.72 6.62
CA LYS A 110 7.14 16.76 7.63
C LYS A 110 8.16 17.89 7.38
N MET A 111 8.34 18.30 6.12
CA MET A 111 9.16 19.46 5.78
C MET A 111 8.50 20.76 6.27
N GLU A 112 7.20 20.91 6.02
CA GLU A 112 6.40 22.03 6.54
C GLU A 112 6.48 22.12 8.08
N MET A 113 6.28 21.00 8.79
CA MET A 113 6.39 20.95 10.26
C MET A 113 7.78 21.32 10.78
N SER A 114 8.84 21.03 10.00
CA SER A 114 10.22 21.36 10.38
C SER A 114 10.59 22.81 10.08
N HIS A 115 9.88 23.50 9.19
CA HIS A 115 10.09 24.92 8.89
C HIS A 115 9.26 25.84 9.79
N ALA A 116 8.23 25.30 10.45
CA ALA A 116 7.41 26.03 11.42
C ALA A 116 8.05 26.12 12.83
N HIS A 117 9.19 25.48 13.06
CA HIS A 117 9.96 25.48 14.31
C HIS A 117 11.32 26.13 14.11
#